data_AF-A0A913XFW3-F1
#
_entry.id   AF-A0A913XFW3-F1
#
_cell.length_a   1.000
_cell.length_b   1.000
_cell.length_c   1.000
_cell.angle_alpha   90.00
_cell.angle_beta   90.00
_cell.angle_gamma   90.00
#
_symmetry.space_group_name_H-M   'P 1'
#
loop_
_entity.id
_entity.type
_entity.pdbx_description
1 polymer ?
#
loop_
_entity_poly.entity_id
_entity_poly.type
_entity_poly.pdbx_seq_one_letter_code
_entity_poly.pdbx_strand_id
1 'polypeptide(L)'
;MFRSSSAARGQRSNFTRKIFRGIIQGKTLSPSGSYHISLNCETCNTADVVRITKEVANIDAELVLTDSSGFEIVDSVATRGIEYWKTPARKFFVVTRDEYRALMVARNPTRK
;
A
#
# COMPACT_ATOMS: atom_id res chain seq x y z
N MET A 1 -23.06 11.19 43.66
CA MET A 1 -23.36 11.15 42.21
C MET A 1 -22.05 10.96 41.44
N PHE A 2 -21.73 9.73 41.04
CA PHE A 2 -20.58 9.48 40.17
C PHE A 2 -21.04 9.59 38.72
N ARG A 3 -20.60 10.62 38.00
CA ARG A 3 -20.68 10.66 36.54
C ARG A 3 -19.41 10.03 35.99
N SER A 4 -19.44 8.72 35.78
CA SER A 4 -18.49 8.06 34.89
C SER A 4 -18.84 8.43 33.46
N SER A 5 -18.14 9.43 32.92
CA SER A 5 -18.15 9.72 31.49
C SER A 5 -17.39 8.60 30.78
N SER A 6 -18.09 7.53 30.43
CA SER A 6 -17.64 6.56 29.45
C SER A 6 -17.44 7.30 28.13
N ALA A 7 -16.20 7.62 27.80
CA ALA A 7 -15.82 8.02 26.46
C ALA A 7 -16.15 6.85 25.53
N ALA A 8 -17.30 6.92 24.87
CA ALA A 8 -17.60 6.08 23.74
C ALA A 8 -16.41 6.20 22.77
N ARG A 9 -15.63 5.13 22.65
CA ARG A 9 -14.59 5.01 21.63
C ARG A 9 -15.29 5.01 20.28
N GLY A 10 -15.51 6.20 19.73
CA GLY A 10 -16.04 6.38 18.39
C GLY A 10 -15.18 5.55 17.44
N GLN A 11 -15.83 4.63 16.74
CA GLN A 11 -15.20 3.85 15.68
C GLN A 11 -14.58 4.85 14.71
N ARG A 12 -13.24 4.92 14.66
CA ARG A 12 -12.57 5.79 13.70
C ARG A 12 -12.94 5.28 12.31
N SER A 13 -13.63 6.11 11.53
CA SER A 13 -14.00 5.81 10.15
C SER A 13 -12.78 5.58 9.26
N ASN A 14 -11.64 6.20 9.62
CA ASN A 14 -10.38 6.10 8.88
C ASN A 14 -9.20 5.66 9.74
N PHE A 15 -8.17 5.11 9.10
CA PHE A 15 -6.86 4.83 9.69
C PHE A 15 -5.74 5.26 8.73
N THR A 16 -4.60 5.64 9.31
CA THR A 16 -3.42 6.03 8.52
C THR A 16 -2.55 4.82 8.23
N ARG A 17 -2.07 4.71 7.00
CA ARG A 17 -1.13 3.68 6.59
C ARG A 17 0.10 4.28 5.90
N LYS A 18 1.27 3.76 6.26
CA LYS A 18 2.53 4.08 5.60
C LYS A 18 2.72 3.20 4.37
N ILE A 19 2.89 3.83 3.21
CA ILE A 19 3.22 3.20 1.93
C ILE A 19 4.61 3.65 1.52
N PHE A 20 5.51 2.73 1.21
CA PHE A 20 6.87 3.06 0.79
C PHE A 20 6.93 3.32 -0.71
N ARG A 21 7.74 4.29 -1.14
CA ARG A 21 8.17 4.37 -2.53
C ARG A 21 9.28 3.36 -2.74
N GLY A 22 9.13 2.45 -3.70
CA GLY A 22 10.16 1.51 -4.08
C GLY A 22 11.12 2.09 -5.13
N ILE A 23 12.38 1.69 -5.08
CA ILE A 23 13.35 1.79 -6.18
C ILE A 23 13.88 0.38 -6.43
N ILE A 24 14.09 0.05 -7.70
CA ILE A 24 14.65 -1.24 -8.11
C ILE A 24 16.13 -1.07 -8.43
N GLN A 25 16.94 -1.92 -7.80
CA GLN A 25 18.37 -2.03 -8.09
C GLN A 25 18.65 -3.49 -8.45
N GLY A 26 18.76 -3.77 -9.75
CA GLY A 26 18.84 -5.13 -10.28
C GLY A 26 17.55 -5.93 -9.99
N LYS A 27 17.63 -6.90 -9.08
CA LYS A 27 16.49 -7.77 -8.70
C LYS A 27 15.86 -7.40 -7.35
N THR A 28 16.38 -6.36 -6.71
CA THR A 28 16.05 -5.98 -5.33
C THR A 28 15.15 -4.76 -5.31
N LEU A 29 14.09 -4.83 -4.51
CA LEU A 29 13.21 -3.71 -4.18
C LEU A 29 13.67 -3.07 -2.86
N SER A 30 13.98 -1.78 -2.91
CA SER A 30 14.44 -1.01 -1.75
C SER A 30 13.57 0.23 -1.54
N PRO A 31 13.31 0.66 -0.30
CA PRO A 31 12.57 1.90 -0.04
C PRO A 31 13.43 3.14 -0.37
N SER A 32 12.83 4.14 -1.00
CA SER A 32 13.45 5.45 -1.26
C SER A 32 12.73 6.62 -0.61
N GLY A 33 11.51 6.38 -0.14
CA GLY A 33 10.66 7.36 0.52
C GLY A 33 9.40 6.70 1.05
N SER A 34 8.50 7.49 1.62
CA SER A 34 7.21 6.96 2.07
C SER A 34 6.13 8.02 2.12
N TYR A 35 4.90 7.58 1.88
CA TYR A 35 3.67 8.34 1.94
C TYR A 35 2.83 7.84 3.11
N HIS A 36 2.14 8.75 3.80
CA HIS A 36 1.15 8.41 4.81
C HIS A 36 -0.23 8.69 4.23
N ILE A 37 -0.99 7.64 3.95
CA ILE A 37 -2.33 7.75 3.35
C ILE A 37 -3.40 7.48 4.41
N SER A 38 -4.54 8.15 4.29
CA SER A 38 -5.72 7.90 5.12
C SER A 38 -6.68 6.97 4.38
N LEU A 39 -7.04 5.84 4.97
CA LEU A 39 -7.90 4.82 4.39
C LEU A 39 -9.17 4.66 5.21
N ASN A 40 -10.30 4.44 4.54
CA ASN A 40 -11.57 4.13 5.20
C ASN A 40 -11.59 2.68 5.68
N CYS A 41 -11.99 2.46 6.92
CA CYS A 41 -12.05 1.14 7.57
C CYS A 41 -13.00 0.16 6.86
N GLU A 42 -14.09 0.64 6.27
CA GLU A 42 -15.16 -0.17 5.69
C GLU A 42 -14.90 -0.51 4.21
N THR A 43 -14.26 0.40 3.47
CA THR A 43 -14.12 0.27 2.01
C THR A 43 -12.69 0.05 1.53
N CYS A 44 -11.68 0.06 2.42
CA CYS A 44 -10.28 -0.04 2.00
C CYS A 44 -9.98 -1.25 1.10
N ASN A 45 -9.38 -0.96 -0.04
CA ASN A 45 -9.00 -1.90 -1.08
C ASN A 45 -7.74 -1.39 -1.80
N THR A 46 -7.17 -2.24 -2.67
CA THR A 46 -5.94 -1.91 -3.42
C THR A 46 -6.10 -0.68 -4.31
N ALA A 47 -7.24 -0.51 -4.97
CA ALA A 47 -7.46 0.61 -5.89
C ALA A 47 -7.46 1.95 -5.16
N ASP A 48 -8.10 2.04 -3.99
CA ASP A 48 -8.08 3.23 -3.14
C ASP A 48 -6.67 3.54 -2.64
N VAL A 49 -5.91 2.52 -2.24
CA VAL A 49 -4.51 2.70 -1.82
C VAL A 49 -3.67 3.30 -2.94
N VAL A 50 -3.78 2.76 -4.16
CA VAL A 50 -3.04 3.27 -5.32
C VAL A 50 -3.47 4.69 -5.67
N ARG A 51 -4.78 4.95 -5.76
CA ARG A 51 -5.34 6.26 -6.10
C ARG A 51 -4.91 7.34 -5.10
N ILE A 52 -5.11 7.09 -3.80
CA ILE A 52 -4.74 8.06 -2.75
C ILE A 52 -3.22 8.25 -2.71
N THR A 53 -2.44 7.19 -2.94
CA THR A 53 -0.97 7.33 -3.00
C THR A 53 -0.54 8.20 -4.18
N LYS A 54 -1.17 8.08 -5.37
CA LYS A 54 -0.89 8.98 -6.50
C LYS A 54 -1.20 10.43 -6.16
N GLU A 55 -2.36 10.69 -5.57
CA GLU A 55 -2.80 12.02 -5.14
C GLU A 55 -1.80 12.64 -4.14
N VAL A 56 -1.42 11.89 -3.09
CA VAL A 56 -0.48 12.36 -2.06
C VAL A 56 0.94 12.52 -2.59
N ALA A 57 1.36 11.66 -3.50
CA ALA A 57 2.70 11.69 -4.07
C ALA A 57 2.84 12.72 -5.21
N ASN A 58 1.73 13.27 -5.72
CA ASN A 58 1.67 14.09 -6.92
C ASN A 58 2.39 13.42 -8.12
N ILE A 59 2.13 12.12 -8.32
CA ILE A 59 2.74 11.32 -9.38
C ILE A 59 1.71 11.07 -10.48
N ASP A 60 1.99 11.63 -11.66
CA ASP A 60 1.24 11.36 -12.90
C ASP A 60 1.83 10.17 -13.66
N ALA A 61 1.82 9.00 -13.01
CA ALA A 61 2.25 7.75 -13.62
C ALA A 61 1.36 6.60 -13.15
N GLU A 62 1.37 5.50 -13.90
CA GLU A 62 0.75 4.27 -13.42
C GLU A 62 1.61 3.68 -12.29
N LEU A 63 0.98 3.46 -11.12
CA LEU A 63 1.62 2.88 -9.95
C LEU A 63 1.15 1.45 -9.75
N VAL A 64 2.07 0.59 -9.36
CA VAL A 64 1.82 -0.80 -8.97
C VAL A 64 2.09 -0.92 -7.48
N LEU A 65 1.11 -1.45 -6.75
CA LEU A 65 1.27 -1.76 -5.34
C LEU A 65 1.89 -3.15 -5.19
N THR A 66 2.96 -3.26 -4.42
CA THR A 66 3.64 -4.52 -4.16
C THR A 66 3.83 -4.77 -2.66
N ASP A 67 4.06 -6.03 -2.31
CA ASP A 67 4.57 -6.40 -1.00
C ASP A 67 6.07 -6.08 -0.86
N SER A 68 6.66 -6.41 0.29
CA SER A 68 8.11 -6.24 0.54
C SER A 68 9.00 -7.12 -0.34
N SER A 69 8.44 -8.18 -0.91
CA SER A 69 9.14 -9.08 -1.82
C SER A 69 9.02 -8.61 -3.27
N GLY A 70 8.27 -7.54 -3.55
CA GLY A 70 8.07 -6.99 -4.90
C GLY A 70 7.06 -7.78 -5.74
N PHE A 71 6.17 -8.56 -5.12
CA PHE A 71 5.01 -9.15 -5.80
C PHE A 71 3.84 -8.18 -5.79
N GLU A 72 3.17 -8.03 -6.94
CA GLU A 72 1.99 -7.18 -7.06
C GLU A 72 0.85 -7.68 -6.16
N ILE A 73 0.28 -6.74 -5.41
CA ILE A 73 -0.89 -6.95 -4.60
C ILE A 73 -2.09 -6.55 -5.45
N VAL A 74 -2.82 -7.55 -5.95
CA VAL A 74 -4.04 -7.33 -6.73
C VAL A 74 -5.23 -7.07 -5.82
N ASP A 75 -6.27 -6.41 -6.34
CA ASP A 75 -7.55 -6.32 -5.64
C ASP A 75 -8.27 -7.66 -5.68
N SER A 76 -8.60 -8.19 -4.50
CA SER A 76 -9.23 -9.48 -4.30
C SER A 76 -9.98 -9.50 -2.97
N VAL A 77 -10.83 -10.51 -2.75
CA VAL A 77 -11.50 -10.68 -1.45
C VAL A 77 -10.50 -10.74 -0.29
N ALA A 78 -9.30 -11.30 -0.50
CA ALA A 78 -8.27 -11.45 0.53
C ALA A 78 -7.48 -10.15 0.82
N THR A 79 -7.55 -9.15 -0.07
CA THR A 79 -6.81 -7.87 0.03
C THR A 79 -7.73 -6.68 0.30
N ARG A 80 -8.98 -6.95 0.64
CA ARG A 80 -10.00 -5.96 1.03
C ARG A 80 -10.19 -5.93 2.54
N GLY A 81 -10.61 -4.77 3.04
CA GLY A 81 -11.01 -4.59 4.43
C GLY A 81 -9.84 -4.36 5.39
N ILE A 82 -10.20 -3.86 6.56
CA ILE A 82 -9.27 -3.33 7.56
C ILE A 82 -8.24 -4.36 8.04
N GLU A 83 -8.63 -5.64 8.15
CA GLU A 83 -7.77 -6.71 8.65
C GLU A 83 -6.49 -6.87 7.82
N TYR A 84 -6.61 -6.76 6.50
CA TYR A 84 -5.44 -6.82 5.61
C TYR A 84 -4.55 -5.58 5.76
N TRP A 85 -5.15 -4.39 5.67
CA TRP A 85 -4.41 -3.12 5.56
C TRP A 85 -3.84 -2.60 6.88
N LYS A 86 -4.47 -2.93 8.01
CA LYS A 86 -4.06 -2.47 9.34
C LYS A 86 -3.06 -3.40 10.02
N THR A 87 -2.66 -4.50 9.37
CA THR A 87 -1.62 -5.42 9.87
C THR A 87 -0.27 -4.69 9.99
N PRO A 88 0.28 -4.46 11.20
CA PRO A 88 1.48 -3.64 11.38
C PRO A 88 2.73 -4.21 10.71
N ALA A 89 2.90 -5.54 10.73
CA ALA A 89 4.07 -6.23 10.21
C ALA A 89 4.18 -6.23 8.67
N ARG A 90 3.07 -6.02 7.95
CA ARG A 90 3.10 -5.94 6.49
C ARG A 90 3.82 -4.66 6.08
N LYS A 91 4.53 -4.67 4.96
CA LYS A 91 5.06 -3.46 4.32
C LYS A 91 4.51 -3.41 2.90
N PHE A 92 4.07 -2.23 2.49
CA PHE A 92 3.49 -2.00 1.18
C PHE A 92 4.36 -1.00 0.44
N PHE A 93 4.63 -1.29 -0.83
CA PHE A 93 5.46 -0.47 -1.69
C PHE A 93 4.67 -0.05 -2.90
N VAL A 94 4.92 1.15 -3.40
CA VAL A 94 4.51 1.58 -4.73
C VAL A 94 5.73 1.78 -5.60
N VAL A 95 5.65 1.26 -6.82
CA VAL A 95 6.62 1.47 -7.89
C VAL A 95 5.87 1.89 -9.14
N THR A 96 6.53 2.54 -10.09
CA THR A 96 5.92 2.79 -11.40
C THR A 96 5.72 1.47 -12.16
N ARG A 97 4.79 1.45 -13.12
CA ARG A 97 4.56 0.26 -13.96
C ARG A 97 5.82 -0.17 -14.73
N ASP A 98 6.62 0.79 -15.20
CA ASP A 98 7.85 0.51 -15.94
C ASP A 98 8.94 -0.09 -15.05
N GLU A 99 9.12 0.45 -13.85
CA GLU A 99 9.96 -0.14 -12.80
C GLU A 99 9.51 -1.57 -12.51
N TYR A 100 8.21 -1.79 -12.26
CA TYR A 100 7.67 -3.13 -11.99
C TYR A 100 7.96 -4.13 -13.12
N ARG A 101 7.78 -3.73 -14.38
CA ARG A 101 8.11 -4.56 -15.55
C ARG A 101 9.60 -4.92 -15.58
N ALA A 102 10.48 -3.97 -15.32
CA ALA A 102 11.92 -4.21 -15.24
C ALA A 102 12.27 -5.22 -14.13
N LEU A 103 11.62 -5.14 -12.96
CA LEU A 103 11.79 -6.13 -11.88
C LEU A 103 11.38 -7.53 -12.32
N MET A 104 10.24 -7.66 -12.99
CA MET A 104 9.72 -8.95 -13.46
C MET A 104 10.64 -9.59 -14.51
N VAL A 105 11.16 -8.79 -15.44
CA VAL A 105 12.15 -9.25 -16.43
C VAL A 105 13.46 -9.68 -15.75
N ALA A 106 13.98 -8.89 -14.82
CA ALA A 106 15.21 -9.20 -14.11
C ALA A 106 15.10 -10.50 -13.27
N ARG A 107 13.90 -10.80 -12.75
CA ARG A 107 13.61 -12.03 -12.02
C ARG A 107 13.43 -13.24 -12.94
N ASN A 108 12.84 -13.05 -14.11
CA ASN A 108 12.55 -14.11 -15.09
C ASN A 108 13.25 -13.82 -16.45
N PRO A 109 14.57 -14.01 -16.55
CA PRO A 109 15.34 -13.65 -17.75
C PRO A 109 15.07 -14.53 -18.98
N THR A 110 14.25 -15.58 -18.86
CA THR A 110 14.05 -16.64 -19.87
C THR A 110 12.92 -16.42 -20.86
N ARG A 111 12.31 -15.23 -20.94
CA ARG A 111 11.45 -14.87 -22.08
C ARG A 111 12.24 -14.06 -23.11
N LYS A 112 13.03 -14.76 -23.93
CA LYS A 112 13.45 -14.29 -25.26
C LYS A 112 12.55 -14.94 -26.29
#